data_AF-A0A3L6P3S0-F1
#
_entry.id   AF-A0A3L6P3S0-F1
#
_cell.length_a   1.000
_cell.length_b   1.000
_cell.length_c   1.000
_cell.angle_alpha   90.00
_cell.angle_beta   90.00
_cell.angle_gamma   90.00
#
_symmetry.space_group_name_H-M   'P 1'
#
loop_
_entity.id
_entity.type
_entity.pdbx_description
1 polymer ?
#
loop_
_entity_poly.entity_id
_entity_poly.type
_entity_poly.pdbx_seq_one_letter_code
_entity_poly.pdbx_strand_id
1 'polypeptide(L)'
;MLPTTIRTPPKAEDYTPLAEYQSTTPESFVSGKPVLHYHLEGAKAWIPKTECGSLALFPADSNEKPSAPEGDSINGDVEELVEQAVDVFVNSEALTIFSPKVEAGVSIPYPSISIHAIKQLGPETDAPRTQAVWMQLEFSDGGAEDDDFSTIDLTIIPPKSDSEPSAAKQLYDAMANCSDLHPDPNDGEEDEDERSAWC
;
A
#
# COMPACT_ATOMS: atom_id res chain seq x y z
N MET A 1 1.43 9.84 -10.28
CA MET A 1 0.16 10.42 -9.77
C MET A 1 0.33 10.84 -8.32
N LEU A 2 -0.49 11.76 -7.80
CA LEU A 2 -0.37 12.22 -6.41
C LEU A 2 -1.30 11.45 -5.47
N PRO A 3 -0.88 11.15 -4.23
CA PRO A 3 -1.72 10.50 -3.25
C PRO A 3 -2.77 11.49 -2.73
N THR A 4 -3.98 11.00 -2.49
CA THR A 4 -5.07 11.83 -1.95
C THR A 4 -5.13 11.70 -0.44
N THR A 5 -5.01 12.81 0.29
CA THR A 5 -5.19 12.81 1.75
C THR A 5 -6.66 12.67 2.11
N ILE A 6 -6.97 11.74 3.02
CA ILE A 6 -8.30 11.57 3.59
C ILE A 6 -8.30 11.92 5.08
N ARG A 7 -9.39 12.54 5.54
CA ARG A 7 -9.61 12.94 6.95
C ARG A 7 -10.76 12.20 7.62
N THR A 8 -11.48 11.41 6.83
CA THR A 8 -12.62 10.62 7.30
C THR A 8 -12.22 9.15 7.18
N PRO A 9 -12.48 8.33 8.21
CA PRO A 9 -12.24 6.90 8.11
C PRO A 9 -13.13 6.33 7.00
N PRO A 10 -12.56 5.60 6.03
CA PRO A 10 -13.36 4.92 5.02
C PRO A 10 -14.17 3.82 5.71
N LYS A 11 -15.46 3.69 5.36
CA LYS A 11 -16.30 2.63 5.92
C LYS A 11 -16.46 1.52 4.89
N ALA A 12 -16.55 0.29 5.35
CA ALA A 12 -16.85 -0.85 4.47
C ALA A 12 -18.15 -0.63 3.65
N GLU A 13 -19.11 0.15 4.18
CA GLU A 13 -20.39 0.50 3.51
C GLU A 13 -20.23 1.45 2.31
N ASP A 14 -19.09 2.15 2.22
CA ASP A 14 -18.75 2.98 1.06
C ASP A 14 -18.34 2.12 -0.15
N TYR A 15 -18.02 0.85 0.07
CA TYR A 15 -17.54 -0.08 -0.95
C TYR A 15 -18.51 -1.22 -1.23
N THR A 16 -18.39 -1.81 -2.42
CA THR A 16 -19.07 -3.07 -2.75
C THR A 16 -18.14 -4.23 -2.39
N PRO A 17 -18.52 -5.17 -1.53
CA PRO A 17 -17.65 -6.29 -1.20
C PRO A 17 -17.44 -7.22 -2.42
N LEU A 18 -16.22 -7.73 -2.57
CA LEU A 18 -15.83 -8.57 -3.72
C LEU A 18 -16.79 -9.74 -3.98
N ALA A 19 -17.31 -10.38 -2.93
CA ALA A 19 -18.25 -11.51 -3.04
C ALA A 19 -19.58 -11.10 -3.70
N GLU A 20 -20.10 -9.91 -3.39
CA GLU A 20 -21.32 -9.38 -4.01
C GLU A 20 -21.07 -8.98 -5.47
N TYR A 21 -19.92 -8.38 -5.74
CA TYR A 21 -19.51 -8.02 -7.10
C TYR A 21 -19.36 -9.26 -7.99
N GLN A 22 -18.68 -10.31 -7.53
CA GLN A 22 -18.49 -11.57 -8.28
C GLN A 22 -19.80 -12.36 -8.48
N SER A 23 -20.80 -12.13 -7.63
CA SER A 23 -22.12 -12.79 -7.74
C SER A 23 -23.09 -12.02 -8.63
N THR A 24 -22.78 -10.77 -9.00
CA THR A 24 -23.66 -9.92 -9.81
C THR A 24 -23.48 -10.25 -11.29
N THR A 25 -24.58 -10.46 -12.00
CA THR A 25 -24.56 -10.68 -13.45
C THR A 25 -24.25 -9.39 -14.21
N PRO A 26 -23.60 -9.47 -15.39
CA PRO A 26 -23.05 -8.30 -16.09
C PRO A 26 -24.06 -7.22 -16.53
N GLU A 27 -25.36 -7.45 -16.44
CA GLU A 27 -26.40 -6.45 -16.74
C GLU A 27 -26.72 -5.52 -15.55
N SER A 28 -26.26 -5.82 -14.34
CA SER A 28 -26.52 -5.02 -13.12
C SER A 28 -25.26 -4.38 -12.54
N PHE A 29 -24.24 -4.09 -13.37
CA PHE A 29 -23.11 -3.26 -12.94
C PHE A 29 -23.62 -1.89 -12.47
N VAL A 30 -23.87 -1.77 -11.16
CA VAL A 30 -24.28 -0.52 -10.52
C VAL A 30 -23.05 0.37 -10.52
N SER A 31 -23.00 1.22 -11.53
CA SER A 31 -21.97 2.23 -11.74
C SER A 31 -21.90 3.15 -10.52
N GLY A 32 -20.75 3.15 -9.83
CA GLY A 32 -20.33 4.27 -8.98
C GLY A 32 -19.56 3.95 -7.71
N LYS A 33 -19.58 2.71 -7.18
CA LYS A 33 -18.87 2.38 -5.94
C LYS A 33 -17.65 1.49 -6.19
N PRO A 34 -16.46 1.81 -5.63
CA PRO A 34 -15.30 0.94 -5.70
C PRO A 34 -15.56 -0.42 -5.04
N VAL A 35 -14.96 -1.47 -5.58
CA VAL A 35 -15.04 -2.82 -5.03
C VAL A 35 -13.98 -2.97 -3.94
N LEU A 36 -14.36 -3.41 -2.74
CA LEU A 36 -13.43 -3.73 -1.67
C LEU A 36 -12.95 -5.17 -1.84
N HIS A 37 -11.67 -5.32 -2.17
CA HIS A 37 -11.01 -6.61 -2.32
C HIS A 37 -10.56 -7.16 -0.98
N TYR A 38 -9.97 -6.31 -0.14
CA TYR A 38 -9.45 -6.71 1.16
C TYR A 38 -9.46 -5.56 2.16
N HIS A 39 -9.76 -5.88 3.42
CA HIS A 39 -9.76 -4.95 4.53
C HIS A 39 -8.94 -5.53 5.67
N LEU A 40 -7.94 -4.77 6.12
CA LEU A 40 -7.02 -5.15 7.18
C LEU A 40 -7.11 -4.14 8.31
N GLU A 41 -7.72 -4.53 9.41
CA GLU A 41 -7.86 -3.70 10.62
C GLU A 41 -6.71 -3.96 11.60
N GLY A 42 -6.26 -2.91 12.28
CA GLY A 42 -5.26 -3.02 13.34
C GLY A 42 -3.87 -3.42 12.86
N ALA A 43 -3.50 -3.04 11.63
CA ALA A 43 -2.14 -3.17 11.13
C ALA A 43 -1.22 -2.09 11.72
N LYS A 44 0.08 -2.32 11.60
CA LYS A 44 1.11 -1.31 11.90
C LYS A 44 1.77 -0.91 10.59
N ALA A 45 1.92 0.39 10.35
CA ALA A 45 2.69 0.93 9.24
C ALA A 45 4.01 1.47 9.77
N TRP A 46 5.11 1.16 9.11
CA TRP A 46 6.42 1.72 9.37
C TRP A 46 6.93 2.51 8.17
N ILE A 47 7.54 3.66 8.43
CA ILE A 47 8.27 4.45 7.43
C ILE A 47 9.62 4.90 7.99
N PRO A 48 10.61 5.21 7.13
CA PRO A 48 11.80 5.92 7.55
C PRO A 48 11.45 7.29 8.14
N LYS A 49 12.14 7.70 9.20
CA LYS A 49 11.94 9.00 9.84
C LYS A 49 12.25 10.17 8.91
N THR A 50 13.18 9.98 7.99
CA THR A 50 13.48 10.92 6.90
C THR A 50 12.26 11.22 6.03
N GLU A 51 11.35 10.26 5.90
CA GLU A 51 10.11 10.36 5.11
C GLU A 51 8.89 10.85 5.93
N CYS A 52 9.07 11.13 7.23
CA CYS A 52 8.00 11.72 8.04
C CYS A 52 7.65 13.13 7.56
N GLY A 53 6.36 13.40 7.38
CA GLY A 53 5.83 14.62 6.78
C GLY A 53 5.49 14.46 5.29
N SER A 54 6.03 13.46 4.60
CA SER A 54 5.71 13.19 3.19
C SER A 54 4.31 12.60 3.01
N LEU A 55 3.84 11.80 3.97
CA LEU A 55 2.49 11.26 4.02
C LEU A 55 1.70 11.90 5.17
N ALA A 56 0.45 12.29 4.93
CA ALA A 56 -0.45 12.81 5.97
C ALA A 56 -0.68 11.83 7.14
N LEU A 57 -0.43 10.54 6.90
CA LEU A 57 -0.47 9.44 7.86
C LEU A 57 0.65 9.53 8.92
N PHE A 58 1.79 10.12 8.56
CA PHE A 58 2.98 10.27 9.38
C PHE A 58 3.37 11.75 9.47
N PRO A 59 2.80 12.51 10.41
CA PRO A 59 3.20 13.90 10.62
C PRO A 59 4.70 13.99 10.94
N ALA A 60 5.34 15.11 10.57
CA ALA A 60 6.79 15.31 10.74
C ALA A 60 7.27 15.15 12.20
N ASP A 61 6.40 15.41 13.17
CA ASP A 61 6.69 15.24 14.61
C ASP A 61 6.53 13.79 15.11
N SER A 62 6.23 12.83 14.22
CA SER A 62 6.07 11.42 14.59
C SER A 62 7.40 10.81 15.01
N ASN A 63 7.39 10.14 16.16
CA ASN A 63 8.60 9.54 16.74
C ASN A 63 8.29 8.24 17.49
N GLU A 64 7.18 7.60 17.16
CA GLU A 64 6.78 6.34 17.78
C GLU A 64 7.65 5.23 17.21
N LYS A 65 8.31 4.47 18.07
CA LYS A 65 9.28 3.46 17.65
C LYS A 65 8.58 2.13 17.32
N PRO A 66 9.14 1.35 16.37
CA PRO A 66 8.71 -0.01 16.09
C PRO A 66 8.54 -0.85 17.36
N SER A 67 7.35 -1.36 17.57
CA SER A 67 7.02 -2.15 18.75
C SER A 67 7.48 -3.60 18.61
N ALA A 68 7.92 -4.21 19.71
CA ALA A 68 8.25 -5.63 19.77
C ALA A 68 7.04 -6.53 19.44
N PRO A 69 7.25 -7.76 18.92
CA PRO A 69 8.55 -8.38 18.62
C PRO A 69 9.10 -8.05 17.23
N GLU A 70 8.31 -7.45 16.34
CA GLU A 70 8.76 -7.08 15.00
C GLU A 70 9.89 -6.03 15.08
N GLY A 71 9.73 -5.01 15.93
CA GLY A 71 10.72 -3.94 16.12
C GLY A 71 12.05 -4.41 16.71
N ASP A 72 12.09 -5.58 17.37
CA ASP A 72 13.34 -6.18 17.90
C ASP A 72 14.24 -6.73 16.79
N SER A 73 13.66 -6.98 15.61
CA SER A 73 14.37 -7.50 14.43
C SER A 73 15.10 -6.41 13.64
N ILE A 74 14.88 -5.15 14.00
CA ILE A 74 15.51 -3.98 13.41
C ILE A 74 16.88 -3.83 14.08
N ASN A 75 17.95 -4.29 13.41
CA ASN A 75 19.32 -4.08 13.89
C ASN A 75 19.59 -2.57 14.05
N GLY A 76 20.20 -2.12 15.14
CA GLY A 76 20.36 -0.69 15.47
C GLY A 76 21.18 0.19 14.50
N ASP A 77 21.47 -0.29 13.30
CA ASP A 77 22.15 0.41 12.19
C ASP A 77 21.21 0.71 11.00
N VAL A 78 19.98 0.16 10.97
CA VAL A 78 18.98 0.58 9.96
C VAL A 78 18.38 1.94 10.33
N GLU A 79 18.07 2.72 9.30
CA GLU A 79 17.42 4.04 9.40
C GLU A 79 16.32 4.06 10.46
N GLU A 80 16.23 5.16 11.21
CA GLU A 80 15.27 5.28 12.31
C GLU A 80 13.86 5.17 11.73
N LEU A 81 13.16 4.08 12.03
CA LEU A 81 11.79 3.83 11.55
C LEU A 81 10.78 4.41 12.54
N VAL A 82 9.64 4.85 12.02
CA VAL A 82 8.50 5.38 12.78
C VAL A 82 7.30 4.47 12.58
N GLU A 83 6.67 4.04 13.67
CA GLU A 83 5.49 3.17 13.70
C GLU A 83 4.19 3.97 13.84
N GLN A 84 3.16 3.54 13.11
CA GLN A 84 1.82 4.09 13.21
C GLN A 84 0.78 2.97 13.12
N ALA A 85 -0.20 2.97 14.02
CA ALA A 85 -1.34 2.06 13.91
C ALA A 85 -2.27 2.49 12.78
N VAL A 86 -2.60 1.58 11.87
CA VAL A 86 -3.36 1.86 10.64
C VAL A 86 -4.34 0.76 10.29
N ASP A 87 -5.36 1.15 9.54
CA ASP A 87 -6.30 0.27 8.86
C ASP A 87 -6.09 0.42 7.34
N VAL A 88 -6.05 -0.70 6.62
CA VAL A 88 -5.72 -0.76 5.20
C VAL A 88 -6.91 -1.31 4.41
N PHE A 89 -7.30 -0.58 3.37
CA PHE A 89 -8.42 -0.88 2.49
C PHE A 89 -7.90 -1.01 1.07
N VAL A 90 -7.87 -2.23 0.57
CA VAL A 90 -7.53 -2.53 -0.82
C VAL A 90 -8.83 -2.50 -1.62
N ASN A 91 -9.02 -1.44 -2.41
CA ASN A 91 -10.18 -1.31 -3.27
C ASN A 91 -9.76 -1.25 -4.74
N SER A 92 -10.74 -1.42 -5.64
CA SER A 92 -10.49 -1.49 -7.08
C SER A 92 -10.02 -0.17 -7.70
N GLU A 93 -10.01 0.97 -7.00
CA GLU A 93 -9.54 2.25 -7.53
C GLU A 93 -8.16 2.63 -6.97
N ALA A 94 -7.94 2.40 -5.67
CA ALA A 94 -6.73 2.77 -4.97
C ALA A 94 -6.49 1.94 -3.70
N LEU A 95 -5.27 1.99 -3.18
CA LEU A 95 -4.93 1.50 -1.85
C LEU A 95 -5.15 2.63 -0.83
N THR A 96 -6.11 2.47 0.08
CA THR A 96 -6.36 3.45 1.13
C THR A 96 -5.83 2.99 2.47
N ILE A 97 -5.08 3.85 3.16
CA ILE A 97 -4.50 3.59 4.47
C ILE A 97 -4.95 4.70 5.40
N PHE A 98 -5.59 4.36 6.51
CA PHE A 98 -6.11 5.33 7.47
C PHE A 98 -5.53 5.06 8.86
N SER A 99 -5.08 6.08 9.57
CA SER A 99 -4.71 5.95 10.96
C SER A 99 -5.74 6.61 11.86
N PRO A 100 -6.42 5.83 12.74
CA PRO A 100 -7.35 6.40 13.70
C PRO A 100 -6.65 7.27 14.76
N LYS A 101 -5.34 7.08 14.97
CA LYS A 101 -4.57 7.83 15.98
C LYS A 101 -4.33 9.29 15.57
N VAL A 102 -4.06 9.52 14.28
CA VAL A 102 -3.81 10.86 13.73
C VAL A 102 -5.02 11.43 12.98
N GLU A 103 -6.14 10.69 12.94
CA GLU A 103 -7.38 11.05 12.23
C GLU A 103 -7.11 11.48 10.78
N ALA A 104 -6.15 10.79 10.16
CA ALA A 104 -5.68 11.08 8.82
C ALA A 104 -5.33 9.77 8.11
N GLY A 105 -5.53 9.78 6.79
CA GLY A 105 -5.15 8.69 5.92
C GLY A 105 -4.71 9.19 4.57
N VAL A 106 -4.30 8.24 3.74
CA VAL A 106 -3.83 8.46 2.38
C VAL A 106 -4.46 7.42 1.46
N SER A 107 -4.92 7.87 0.30
CA SER A 107 -5.35 7.04 -0.80
C SER A 107 -4.29 7.09 -1.90
N ILE A 108 -3.66 5.95 -2.14
CA ILE A 108 -2.51 5.76 -3.01
C ILE A 108 -3.01 5.07 -4.29
N PRO A 109 -2.90 5.71 -5.47
CA PRO A 109 -3.27 5.07 -6.72
C PRO A 109 -2.29 3.94 -7.06
N TYR A 110 -2.77 2.82 -7.62
CA TYR A 110 -1.93 1.66 -7.93
C TYR A 110 -0.71 1.98 -8.80
N PRO A 111 -0.80 2.85 -9.83
CA PRO A 111 0.37 3.22 -10.64
C PRO A 111 1.44 4.00 -9.87
N SER A 112 1.14 4.52 -8.67
CA SER A 112 2.16 5.13 -7.78
C SER A 112 2.89 4.12 -6.91
N ILE A 113 2.52 2.84 -6.94
CA ILE A 113 3.18 1.78 -6.18
C ILE A 113 4.20 1.12 -7.12
N SER A 114 5.46 1.56 -7.06
CA SER A 114 6.52 1.03 -7.95
C SER A 114 6.81 -0.44 -7.69
N ILE A 115 6.85 -0.86 -6.42
CA ILE A 115 7.06 -2.26 -6.04
C ILE A 115 6.35 -2.59 -4.74
N HIS A 116 5.84 -3.82 -4.63
CA HIS A 116 5.30 -4.38 -3.39
C HIS A 116 5.80 -5.83 -3.22
N ALA A 117 6.22 -6.19 -2.02
CA ALA A 117 6.81 -7.48 -1.72
C ALA A 117 6.51 -7.94 -0.29
N ILE A 118 6.49 -9.27 -0.07
CA ILE A 118 6.35 -9.84 1.26
C ILE A 118 7.72 -9.91 1.94
N LYS A 119 7.87 -9.19 3.05
CA LYS A 119 9.04 -9.18 3.93
C LYS A 119 8.77 -10.03 5.17
N GLN A 120 9.76 -10.79 5.63
CA GLN A 120 9.66 -11.53 6.90
C GLN A 120 10.35 -10.70 7.99
N LEU A 121 9.61 -10.38 9.05
CA LEU A 121 10.11 -9.70 10.26
C LEU A 121 10.09 -10.69 11.42
N GLY A 122 11.15 -10.75 12.20
CA GLY A 122 11.25 -11.65 13.33
C GLY A 122 12.71 -11.98 13.64
N PRO A 123 13.02 -12.35 14.88
CA PRO A 123 14.38 -12.72 15.24
C PRO A 123 14.83 -13.91 14.39
N GLU A 124 16.13 -13.99 14.11
CA GLU A 124 16.72 -15.08 13.30
C GLU A 124 16.63 -16.45 14.01
N THR A 125 16.21 -16.47 15.26
CA THR A 125 15.96 -17.65 16.10
C THR A 125 14.58 -18.28 15.82
N ASP A 126 14.33 -19.47 16.36
CA ASP A 126 13.17 -20.38 16.13
C ASP A 126 11.77 -19.81 16.47
N ALA A 127 11.61 -18.49 16.56
CA ALA A 127 10.32 -17.83 16.75
C ALA A 127 9.55 -17.69 15.42
N PRO A 128 8.21 -17.67 15.45
CA PRO A 128 7.41 -17.45 14.24
C PRO A 128 7.73 -16.06 13.66
N ARG A 129 8.19 -16.04 12.40
CA ARG A 129 8.41 -14.80 11.65
C ARG A 129 7.06 -14.19 11.29
N THR A 130 6.89 -12.91 11.62
CA THR A 130 5.76 -12.09 11.20
C THR A 130 5.96 -11.71 9.74
N GLN A 131 4.99 -12.04 8.89
CA GLN A 131 5.00 -11.61 7.50
C GLN A 131 4.48 -10.17 7.41
N ALA A 132 5.20 -9.31 6.71
CA ALA A 132 4.86 -7.92 6.45
C ALA A 132 4.86 -7.68 4.93
N VAL A 133 4.18 -6.63 4.48
CA VAL A 133 4.19 -6.18 3.09
C VAL A 133 4.99 -4.89 3.03
N TRP A 134 6.15 -4.93 2.39
CA TRP A 134 6.94 -3.73 2.07
C TRP A 134 6.54 -3.23 0.69
N MET A 135 6.43 -1.93 0.54
CA MET A 135 6.14 -1.28 -0.74
C MET A 135 6.93 0.01 -0.87
N GLN A 136 7.37 0.29 -2.09
CA GLN A 136 7.98 1.56 -2.46
C GLN A 136 6.97 2.35 -3.26
N LEU A 137 6.71 3.57 -2.83
CA LEU A 137 5.78 4.50 -3.46
C LEU A 137 6.59 5.55 -4.21
N GLU A 138 6.21 5.85 -5.43
CA GLU A 138 6.82 6.93 -6.22
C GLU A 138 5.75 7.96 -6.57
N PHE A 139 5.96 9.17 -6.07
CA PHE A 139 5.08 10.29 -6.32
C PHE A 139 5.77 11.30 -7.23
N SER A 140 5.28 11.43 -8.45
CA SER A 140 5.69 12.51 -9.36
C SER A 140 5.08 13.82 -8.84
N ASP A 141 5.79 14.53 -7.97
CA ASP A 141 5.45 15.90 -7.62
C ASP A 141 5.84 16.77 -8.81
N GLY A 142 4.86 17.19 -9.62
CA GLY A 142 5.07 17.99 -10.83
C GLY A 142 5.53 19.43 -10.55
N GLY A 143 6.47 19.62 -9.63
CA GLY A 143 7.16 20.86 -9.36
C GLY A 143 8.20 21.14 -10.45
N ALA A 144 8.12 22.31 -11.07
CA ALA A 144 8.84 22.64 -12.30
C ALA A 144 10.38 22.73 -12.19
N GLU A 145 11.02 22.36 -11.07
CA GLU A 145 12.46 22.62 -10.86
C GLU A 145 13.25 21.56 -10.06
N ASP A 146 12.73 20.37 -9.72
CA ASP A 146 13.51 19.35 -9.01
C ASP A 146 13.35 17.97 -9.68
N ASP A 147 14.46 17.40 -10.15
CA ASP A 147 14.59 16.05 -10.75
C ASP A 147 14.59 14.94 -9.66
N ASP A 148 14.13 15.26 -8.44
CA ASP A 148 14.16 14.36 -7.29
C ASP A 148 12.83 13.59 -7.21
N PHE A 149 12.84 12.38 -7.78
CA PHE A 149 11.77 11.40 -7.58
C PHE A 149 11.64 11.11 -6.08
N SER A 150 10.55 11.58 -5.46
CA SER A 150 10.29 11.31 -4.04
C SER A 150 9.79 9.87 -3.88
N THR A 151 10.71 8.96 -3.54
CA THR A 151 10.41 7.56 -3.23
C THR A 151 10.18 7.36 -1.74
N ILE A 152 9.02 6.82 -1.37
CA ILE A 152 8.66 6.56 0.03
C ILE A 152 8.63 5.05 0.28
N ASP A 153 9.45 4.60 1.22
CA ASP A 153 9.42 3.24 1.74
C ASP A 153 8.33 3.08 2.81
N LEU A 154 7.34 2.24 2.52
CA LEU A 154 6.25 1.93 3.46
C LEU A 154 6.22 0.43 3.76
N THR A 155 6.23 0.06 5.04
CA THR A 155 6.07 -1.33 5.47
C THR A 155 4.79 -1.50 6.26
N ILE A 156 3.88 -2.35 5.78
CA ILE A 156 2.63 -2.71 6.45
C ILE A 156 2.78 -4.07 7.13
N ILE A 157 2.53 -4.10 8.42
CA ILE A 157 2.65 -5.27 9.28
C ILE A 157 1.24 -5.61 9.75
N PRO A 158 0.63 -6.68 9.21
CA PRO A 158 -0.67 -7.12 9.66
C PRO A 158 -0.62 -7.62 11.11
N PRO A 159 -1.74 -7.55 11.85
CA PRO A 159 -1.83 -8.18 13.15
C PRO A 159 -1.65 -9.69 13.03
N LYS A 160 -1.03 -10.30 14.04
CA LYS A 160 -0.86 -11.76 14.11
C LYS A 160 -2.24 -12.42 14.04
N SER A 161 -2.44 -13.21 13.00
CA SER A 161 -3.66 -13.98 12.78
C SER A 161 -3.25 -15.39 12.40
N ASP A 162 -3.76 -16.39 13.12
CA ASP A 162 -3.56 -17.82 12.82
C ASP A 162 -4.38 -18.32 11.61
N SER A 163 -4.79 -17.41 10.73
CA SER A 163 -5.59 -17.72 9.54
C SER A 163 -4.69 -18.00 8.34
N GLU A 164 -4.98 -19.09 7.62
CA GLU A 164 -4.33 -19.46 6.36
C GLU A 164 -5.30 -19.16 5.19
N PRO A 165 -4.89 -18.38 4.17
CA PRO A 165 -3.58 -17.72 4.00
C PRO A 165 -3.36 -16.55 4.99
N SER A 166 -2.11 -16.29 5.34
CA SER A 166 -1.73 -15.18 6.24
C SER A 166 -2.30 -13.83 5.77
N ALA A 167 -2.58 -12.93 6.71
CA ALA A 167 -3.12 -11.60 6.40
C ALA A 167 -2.18 -10.78 5.48
N ALA A 168 -0.86 -11.00 5.58
CA ALA A 168 0.12 -10.38 4.67
C ALA A 168 -0.02 -10.92 3.24
N LYS A 169 -0.22 -12.23 3.10
CA LYS A 169 -0.42 -12.86 1.79
C LYS A 169 -1.73 -12.43 1.16
N GLN A 170 -2.81 -12.32 1.94
CA GLN A 170 -4.09 -11.80 1.45
C GLN A 170 -3.96 -10.33 1.01
N LEU A 171 -3.26 -9.50 1.78
CA LEU A 171 -2.98 -8.11 1.40
C LEU A 171 -2.19 -8.03 0.08
N TYR A 172 -1.13 -8.82 -0.04
CA TYR A 172 -0.31 -8.91 -1.24
C TYR A 172 -1.11 -9.36 -2.47
N ASP A 173 -1.90 -10.43 -2.35
CA ASP A 173 -2.73 -10.95 -3.43
C ASP A 173 -3.80 -9.94 -3.88
N ALA A 174 -4.46 -9.29 -2.91
CA ALA A 174 -5.45 -8.26 -3.20
C ALA A 174 -4.83 -7.05 -3.94
N MET A 175 -3.64 -6.59 -3.51
CA MET A 175 -2.91 -5.52 -4.18
C MET A 175 -2.48 -5.93 -5.59
N ALA A 176 -1.95 -7.13 -5.76
CA ALA A 176 -1.52 -7.64 -7.06
C ALA A 176 -2.70 -7.74 -8.04
N ASN A 177 -3.84 -8.28 -7.59
CA ASN A 177 -5.06 -8.35 -8.39
C ASN A 177 -5.58 -6.97 -8.79
N CYS A 178 -5.49 -5.98 -7.89
CA CYS A 178 -5.92 -4.62 -8.23
C CYS A 178 -4.90 -3.92 -9.14
N SER A 179 -3.60 -4.15 -8.96
CA SER A 179 -2.56 -3.60 -9.84
C SER A 179 -2.71 -4.10 -11.28
N ASP A 180 -3.08 -5.36 -11.49
CA ASP A 180 -3.34 -5.94 -12.82
C ASP A 180 -4.51 -5.25 -13.56
N LEU A 181 -5.47 -4.72 -12.79
CA LEU A 181 -6.62 -3.96 -13.32
C LEU A 181 -6.26 -2.51 -13.68
N HIS A 182 -5.08 -2.03 -13.28
CA HIS A 182 -4.59 -0.68 -13.56
C HIS A 182 -3.23 -0.74 -14.26
N PRO A 183 -3.17 -1.26 -15.51
CA PRO A 183 -1.94 -1.19 -16.30
C PRO A 183 -1.58 0.28 -16.52
N ASP A 184 -0.29 0.59 -16.48
CA ASP A 184 0.18 1.96 -16.65
C ASP A 184 -0.20 2.45 -18.07
N PRO A 185 -0.87 3.61 -18.21
CA PRO A 185 -1.26 4.12 -19.51
C PRO A 185 -0.07 4.44 -20.43
N ASN A 186 1.15 4.56 -19.89
CA ASN A 186 2.38 4.82 -20.64
C ASN A 186 3.12 3.53 -21.07
N ASP A 187 2.65 2.35 -20.67
CA ASP A 187 3.20 1.04 -21.11
C ASP A 187 2.82 0.70 -22.56
N GLY A 188 2.03 1.56 -23.22
CA GLY A 188 1.50 1.37 -24.58
C GLY A 188 2.20 2.13 -25.71
N GLU A 189 3.34 2.78 -25.47
CA GLU A 189 4.04 3.63 -26.47
C GLU A 189 5.42 3.08 -26.88
N GLU A 190 5.65 1.77 -26.83
CA GLU A 190 6.89 1.14 -27.31
C GLU A 190 6.64 -0.05 -28.25
N ASP A 191 5.94 0.13 -29.37
CA ASP A 191 6.09 -0.73 -30.54
C ASP A 191 5.40 -0.10 -31.76
N GLU A 192 6.18 0.32 -32.78
CA GLU A 192 5.85 0.25 -34.23
C GLU A 192 6.75 1.20 -35.09
N ASP A 193 8.08 0.99 -35.19
CA ASP A 193 8.85 1.61 -36.31
C ASP A 193 10.21 0.96 -36.67
N GLU A 194 10.38 -0.37 -36.58
CA GLU A 194 11.61 -1.05 -37.08
C GLU A 194 11.36 -2.20 -38.07
N ARG A 195 10.35 -2.08 -38.93
CA ARG A 195 10.06 -3.12 -39.92
C ARG A 195 9.81 -2.62 -41.33
N SER A 196 10.77 -1.93 -41.95
CA SER A 196 10.87 -1.77 -43.41
C SER A 196 12.25 -1.30 -43.89
N ALA A 197 13.28 -2.15 -43.78
CA ALA A 197 14.54 -1.94 -44.52
C ALA A 197 15.25 -3.26 -44.85
N TRP A 198 14.58 -4.16 -45.56
CA TRP A 198 15.28 -5.16 -46.38
C TRP A 198 14.37 -5.70 -47.49
N CYS A 199 14.45 -5.07 -48.66
CA CYS A 199 14.11 -5.62 -49.98
C CYS A 199 14.86 -4.83 -51.05
#